data_AF-A0A4S8LSS0-F1
#
_entry.id   AF-A0A4S8LSS0-F1
#
_cell.length_a   1.000
_cell.length_b   1.000
_cell.length_c   1.000
_cell.angle_alpha   90.00
_cell.angle_beta   90.00
_cell.angle_gamma   90.00
#
_symmetry.space_group_name_H-M   'P 1'
#
loop_
_entity.id
_entity.type
_entity.pdbx_description
1 polymer ?
#
loop_
_entity_poly.entity_id
_entity_poly.type
_entity_poly.pdbx_seq_one_letter_code
_entity_poly.pdbx_strand_id
1 'polypeptide(L)'
;MSFIGCLESAVTMHHCSGGPGAWEIGQTLMGLGGSSNYLMDLDSESNVLMVMVSWVEEGIAPETVSGMKFMNDTVANGVQFSRAHCRYRLRNMYDGVGDPTRKEGWNCLEVDL
;
A
#
# COMPACT_ATOMS: atom_id res chain seq x y z
N MET A 1 5.52 -21.49 -16.90
CA MET A 1 6.33 -21.00 -15.76
C MET A 1 6.12 -19.49 -15.61
N SER A 2 5.90 -19.02 -14.37
CA SER A 2 5.99 -17.63 -13.91
C SER A 2 4.96 -16.58 -14.34
N PHE A 3 3.67 -16.81 -14.06
CA PHE A 3 2.74 -15.68 -13.81
C PHE A 3 2.44 -15.48 -12.32
N ILE A 4 2.54 -16.54 -11.50
CA ILE A 4 2.24 -16.47 -10.07
C ILE A 4 3.32 -15.68 -9.28
N GLY A 5 4.59 -15.73 -9.71
CA GLY A 5 5.69 -15.08 -8.99
C GLY A 5 5.70 -13.54 -9.03
N CYS A 6 5.06 -12.91 -10.03
CA CYS A 6 4.96 -11.44 -10.07
C CYS A 6 3.93 -10.90 -9.07
N LEU A 7 2.97 -11.73 -8.65
CA LEU A 7 1.87 -11.29 -7.80
C LEU A 7 2.27 -11.10 -6.33
N GLU A 8 3.14 -11.96 -5.81
CA GLU A 8 3.59 -11.86 -4.41
C GLU A 8 4.50 -10.64 -4.14
N SER A 9 5.11 -10.07 -5.19
CA SER A 9 6.09 -8.97 -5.07
C SER A 9 5.46 -7.59 -4.86
N ALA A 10 4.13 -7.44 -4.96
CA ALA A 10 3.50 -6.12 -4.99
C ALA A 10 3.32 -5.45 -3.61
N VAL A 11 3.47 -6.19 -2.52
CA VAL A 11 3.27 -5.70 -1.14
C VAL A 11 4.61 -5.33 -0.47
N THR A 12 5.73 -5.81 -1.00
CA THR A 12 7.02 -5.83 -0.29
C THR A 12 7.64 -4.44 -0.06
N MET A 13 8.14 -4.21 1.15
CA MET A 13 8.99 -3.07 1.55
C MET A 13 10.33 -3.59 2.08
N HIS A 14 11.43 -2.87 1.85
CA HIS A 14 12.69 -3.17 2.54
C HIS A 14 12.67 -2.65 3.99
N HIS A 15 13.83 -2.45 4.61
CA HIS A 15 13.87 -1.86 5.95
C HIS A 15 13.43 -0.39 5.88
N CYS A 16 12.20 -0.13 6.34
CA CYS A 16 11.55 1.18 6.49
C CYS A 16 11.18 1.92 5.19
N SER A 17 11.91 1.73 4.09
CA SER A 17 11.64 2.40 2.82
C SER A 17 12.20 1.63 1.64
N GLY A 18 11.72 1.98 0.43
CA GLY A 18 12.08 1.32 -0.81
C GLY A 18 11.58 -0.13 -0.89
N GLY A 19 11.98 -0.78 -1.98
CA GLY A 19 11.57 -2.15 -2.30
C GLY A 19 10.80 -2.21 -3.62
N PRO A 20 10.56 -3.43 -4.12
CA PRO A 20 9.87 -3.65 -5.39
C PRO A 20 8.36 -3.48 -5.29
N GLY A 21 7.78 -3.52 -4.07
CA GLY A 21 6.34 -3.42 -3.84
C GLY A 21 5.86 -2.01 -3.55
N ALA A 22 4.59 -1.89 -3.18
CA ALA A 22 3.89 -0.65 -2.88
C ALA A 22 4.27 -0.12 -1.48
N TRP A 23 5.52 0.31 -1.31
CA TRP A 23 6.14 0.59 -0.01
C TRP A 23 5.82 2.00 0.53
N GLU A 24 5.36 2.89 -0.34
CA GLU A 24 4.97 4.26 0.00
C GLU A 24 3.62 4.25 0.75
N ILE A 25 3.67 4.17 2.09
CA ILE A 25 2.51 4.15 3.00
C ILE A 25 2.43 5.40 3.91
N GLY A 26 3.25 6.41 3.63
CA GLY A 26 3.31 7.64 4.43
C GLY A 26 4.05 7.55 5.77
N GLN A 27 4.89 6.52 5.96
CA GLN A 27 5.70 6.30 7.16
C GLN A 27 6.83 7.32 7.36
N THR A 28 7.28 7.97 6.28
CA THR A 28 8.30 9.03 6.28
C THR A 28 8.01 10.01 5.14
N LEU A 29 8.73 11.13 5.07
CA LEU A 29 8.66 12.02 3.90
C LEU A 29 8.95 11.28 2.58
N MET A 30 9.88 10.32 2.58
CA MET A 30 10.15 9.49 1.40
C MET A 30 8.99 8.53 1.09
N GLY A 31 8.34 7.99 2.12
CA GLY A 31 7.13 7.16 1.97
C GLY A 31 5.90 7.93 1.49
N LEU A 32 5.99 9.26 1.38
CA LEU A 32 5.04 10.15 0.70
C LEU A 32 5.57 10.61 -0.67
N GLY A 33 6.59 9.90 -1.19
CA GLY A 33 7.26 10.21 -2.43
C GLY A 33 8.07 11.52 -2.43
N GLY A 34 8.55 11.94 -1.26
CA GLY A 34 9.49 13.07 -1.11
C GLY A 34 8.84 14.46 -1.21
N SER A 35 7.51 14.54 -1.26
CA SER A 35 6.77 15.79 -1.40
C SER A 35 5.94 16.09 -0.18
N SER A 36 6.19 17.24 0.47
CA SER A 36 5.32 17.74 1.54
C SER A 36 3.94 18.17 1.05
N ASN A 37 3.74 18.34 -0.25
CA ASN A 37 2.41 18.64 -0.79
C ASN A 37 1.48 17.43 -0.63
N TYR A 38 2.04 16.22 -0.58
CA TYR A 38 1.31 14.99 -0.24
C TYR A 38 1.07 14.85 1.28
N LEU A 39 1.80 15.59 2.13
CA LEU A 39 1.44 15.75 3.56
C LEU A 39 0.18 16.61 3.74
N MET A 40 -0.12 17.49 2.77
CA MET A 40 -1.28 18.40 2.82
C MET A 40 -2.57 17.70 2.41
N ASP A 41 -2.49 16.64 1.60
CA ASP A 41 -3.58 15.70 1.38
C ASP A 41 -3.62 14.76 2.58
N LEU A 42 -4.25 15.22 3.67
CA LEU A 42 -4.50 14.47 4.90
C LEU A 42 -5.51 13.32 4.69
N ASP A 43 -5.57 12.77 3.48
CA ASP A 43 -6.37 11.59 3.21
C ASP A 43 -5.80 10.42 4.02
N SER A 44 -6.57 10.03 5.03
CA SER A 44 -6.21 8.95 5.94
C SER A 44 -5.99 7.64 5.19
N GLU A 45 -6.49 7.47 3.97
CA GLU A 45 -6.24 6.23 3.24
C GLU A 45 -4.76 6.02 2.86
N SER A 46 -4.00 7.09 2.58
CA SER A 46 -2.65 6.97 1.98
C SER A 46 -1.49 7.32 2.92
N ASN A 47 -1.79 7.67 4.18
CA ASN A 47 -0.80 8.06 5.17
C ASN A 47 -1.06 7.36 6.50
N VAL A 48 -0.19 6.40 6.84
CA VAL A 48 -0.30 5.61 8.07
C VAL A 48 -0.28 6.45 9.35
N LEU A 49 0.34 7.65 9.34
CA LEU A 49 0.26 8.56 10.48
C LEU A 49 -1.17 9.10 10.67
N MET A 50 -1.83 9.49 9.58
CA MET A 50 -3.21 9.97 9.63
C MET A 50 -4.20 8.85 9.95
N VAL A 51 -3.93 7.62 9.48
CA VAL A 51 -4.68 6.43 9.91
C VAL A 51 -4.65 6.28 11.44
N MET A 52 -3.49 6.43 12.07
CA MET A 52 -3.37 6.32 13.53
C MET A 52 -4.12 7.45 14.24
N VAL A 53 -4.09 8.68 13.71
CA VAL A 53 -4.86 9.81 14.24
C VAL A 53 -6.36 9.49 14.22
N SER A 54 -6.91 9.06 13.09
CA SER A 54 -8.32 8.68 12.99
C SER A 54 -8.68 7.51 13.92
N TRP A 55 -7.78 6.54 14.11
CA TRP A 55 -8.02 5.47 15.08
C TRP A 55 -8.10 5.98 16.52
N VAL A 56 -7.16 6.82 16.93
CA VAL A 56 -7.07 7.31 18.32
C VAL A 56 -8.15 8.35 18.63
N GLU A 57 -8.40 9.28 17.71
CA GLU A 57 -9.28 10.44 17.94
C GLU A 57 -10.74 10.14 17.58
N GLU A 58 -10.99 9.30 16.58
CA GLU A 58 -12.34 9.03 16.07
C GLU A 58 -12.80 7.58 16.32
N GLY A 59 -11.90 6.71 16.81
CA GLY A 59 -12.19 5.29 17.04
C GLY A 59 -12.27 4.46 15.76
N ILE A 60 -11.80 4.98 14.62
CA ILE A 60 -11.87 4.32 13.32
C ILE A 60 -10.57 3.53 13.09
N ALA A 61 -10.58 2.24 13.44
CA ALA A 61 -9.44 1.37 13.19
C ALA A 61 -9.31 1.01 11.69
N PRO A 62 -8.08 0.92 11.14
CA PRO A 62 -7.89 0.52 9.75
C PRO A 62 -8.08 -0.99 9.56
N GLU A 63 -8.83 -1.37 8.53
CA GLU A 63 -8.87 -2.75 8.03
C GLU A 63 -7.63 -3.08 7.17
N THR A 64 -7.10 -2.08 6.46
CA THR A 64 -5.90 -2.18 5.62
C THR A 64 -5.10 -0.89 5.69
N VAL A 65 -3.84 -0.94 5.23
CA VAL A 65 -3.01 0.26 5.01
C VAL A 65 -2.79 0.41 3.51
N SER A 66 -3.20 1.51 2.89
CA SER A 66 -2.95 1.71 1.46
C SER A 66 -1.47 2.01 1.24
N GLY A 67 -0.89 1.35 0.24
CA GLY A 67 0.43 1.64 -0.28
C GLY A 67 0.39 1.91 -1.77
N MET A 68 1.29 2.76 -2.23
CA MET A 68 1.54 3.01 -3.64
C MET A 68 2.94 2.54 -3.99
N LYS A 69 3.20 2.27 -5.27
CA LYS A 69 4.54 2.25 -5.85
C LYS A 69 4.58 3.33 -6.91
N PHE A 70 5.45 4.34 -6.78
CA PHE A 70 5.61 5.33 -7.85
C PHE A 70 6.58 4.82 -8.93
N MET A 71 6.37 5.26 -10.17
CA MET A 71 7.31 4.95 -11.25
C MET A 71 8.69 5.55 -10.94
N ASN A 72 9.70 4.68 -10.79
CA ASN A 72 11.04 5.04 -10.31
C ASN A 72 11.02 5.79 -8.95
N ASP A 73 10.10 5.42 -8.05
CA ASP A 73 9.97 6.02 -6.70
C ASP A 73 9.83 7.55 -6.72
N THR A 74 9.25 8.08 -7.81
CA THR A 74 9.11 9.52 -8.07
C THR A 74 7.65 9.88 -8.32
N VAL A 75 7.06 10.69 -7.45
CA VAL A 75 5.62 11.08 -7.52
C VAL A 75 5.26 11.70 -8.86
N ALA A 76 6.13 12.55 -9.41
CA ALA A 76 5.89 13.23 -10.68
C ALA A 76 5.73 12.27 -11.87
N ASN A 77 6.23 11.03 -11.76
CA ASN A 77 6.09 10.00 -12.79
C ASN A 77 4.78 9.22 -12.64
N GLY A 78 3.98 9.49 -11.61
CA GLY A 78 2.71 8.82 -11.36
C GLY A 78 2.83 7.46 -10.65
N VAL A 79 1.67 6.93 -10.24
CA VAL A 79 1.54 5.64 -9.57
C VAL A 79 1.72 4.52 -10.58
N GLN A 80 2.68 3.62 -10.34
CA GLN A 80 2.89 2.41 -11.12
C GLN A 80 1.87 1.32 -10.78
N PHE A 81 1.62 1.11 -9.49
CA PHE A 81 0.54 0.27 -8.97
C PHE A 81 0.26 0.62 -7.50
N SER A 82 -0.90 0.20 -6.99
CA SER A 82 -1.28 0.37 -5.58
C SER A 82 -1.78 -0.94 -4.96
N ARG A 83 -1.63 -1.07 -3.64
CA ARG A 83 -2.09 -2.24 -2.87
C ARG A 83 -2.67 -1.80 -1.54
N ALA A 84 -3.72 -2.48 -1.10
CA ALA A 84 -4.18 -2.42 0.28
C ALA A 84 -3.40 -3.49 1.09
N HIS A 85 -2.46 -3.08 1.93
CA HIS A 85 -1.70 -3.97 2.80
C HIS A 85 -2.62 -4.54 3.88
N CYS A 86 -2.76 -5.86 3.90
CA CYS A 86 -3.68 -6.53 4.79
C CYS A 86 -3.18 -6.53 6.23
N ARG A 87 -4.12 -6.39 7.17
CA ARG A 87 -3.85 -6.64 8.59
C ARG A 87 -3.39 -8.10 8.79
N TYR A 88 -2.48 -8.29 9.75
CA TYR A 88 -1.89 -9.60 10.01
C TYR A 88 -2.91 -10.73 10.26
N ARG A 89 -2.47 -11.91 9.82
CA ARG A 89 -3.10 -13.19 9.47
C ARG A 89 -3.85 -13.24 8.14
N LEU A 90 -4.29 -12.12 7.59
CA LEU A 90 -4.79 -12.10 6.22
C LEU A 90 -3.64 -12.07 5.21
N ARG A 91 -3.82 -12.70 4.05
CA ARG A 91 -2.91 -12.56 2.90
C ARG A 91 -3.59 -11.79 1.78
N ASN A 92 -2.80 -10.94 1.12
CA ASN A 92 -3.26 -10.18 -0.02
C ASN A 92 -3.20 -11.04 -1.28
N MET A 93 -4.35 -11.35 -1.88
CA MET A 93 -4.49 -12.29 -2.98
C MET A 93 -5.23 -11.62 -4.13
N TYR A 94 -4.67 -11.69 -5.33
CA TYR A 94 -5.33 -11.21 -6.54
C TYR A 94 -6.54 -12.08 -6.87
N ASP A 95 -7.59 -11.43 -7.34
CA ASP A 95 -8.85 -12.07 -7.70
C ASP A 95 -8.80 -12.88 -9.01
N GLY A 96 -7.74 -12.73 -9.80
CA GLY A 96 -7.57 -13.41 -11.09
C GLY A 96 -8.25 -12.71 -12.28
N VAL A 97 -8.96 -11.60 -12.06
CA VAL A 97 -9.84 -10.97 -13.06
C VAL A 97 -9.65 -9.45 -13.14
N GLY A 98 -9.52 -8.77 -12.00
CA GLY A 98 -9.38 -7.31 -11.91
C GLY A 98 -8.05 -6.81 -12.49
N ASP A 99 -7.86 -5.49 -12.55
CA ASP A 99 -6.57 -4.94 -12.99
C ASP A 99 -5.50 -5.19 -11.89
N PRO A 100 -4.42 -5.94 -12.18
CA PRO A 100 -3.41 -6.25 -11.19
C PRO A 100 -2.63 -5.01 -10.74
N THR A 101 -2.72 -3.86 -11.42
CA THR A 101 -2.09 -2.60 -10.97
C THR A 101 -2.93 -1.82 -9.96
N ARG A 102 -4.21 -2.16 -9.82
CA ARG A 102 -5.19 -1.49 -8.98
C ARG A 102 -5.41 -2.24 -7.67
N LYS A 103 -5.67 -1.52 -6.57
CA LYS A 103 -5.93 -2.16 -5.26
C LYS A 103 -7.20 -3.01 -5.29
N GLU A 104 -8.17 -2.65 -6.14
CA GLU A 104 -9.49 -3.29 -6.25
C GLU A 104 -9.43 -4.70 -6.87
N GLY A 105 -8.36 -5.04 -7.61
CA GLY A 105 -8.17 -6.40 -8.12
C GLY A 105 -7.67 -7.39 -7.06
N TRP A 106 -7.54 -6.96 -5.81
CA TRP A 106 -6.90 -7.74 -4.74
C TRP A 106 -7.77 -7.78 -3.49
N ASN A 107 -7.70 -8.90 -2.77
CA ASN A 107 -8.51 -9.15 -1.58
C ASN A 107 -7.65 -9.67 -0.44
N CYS A 108 -7.96 -9.20 0.77
CA CYS A 108 -7.39 -9.73 2.00
C CYS A 108 -8.18 -10.96 2.44
N LEU A 109 -7.58 -12.14 2.30
CA LEU A 109 -8.22 -13.41 2.61
C LEU A 109 -7.51 -14.10 3.77
N GLU A 110 -8.27 -14.79 4.62
CA GLU A 110 -7.68 -15.75 5.55
C GLU A 110 -7.06 -16.89 4.75
N VAL A 111 -5.88 -17.33 5.18
CA VAL A 111 -5.23 -18.50 4.61
C VAL A 111 -5.16 -19.52 5.73
N ASP A 112 -6.05 -20.50 5.65
CA ASP A 112 -6.01 -21.67 6.52
C ASP A 112 -4.68 -22.41 6.28
N LEU A 113 -3.87 -22.50 7.35
CA LEU A 113 -2.58 -23.20 7.36
C LEU A 113 -2.77 -24.67 7.68
#